data_AF-A0A9D6NBN8-F1
#
_entry.id   AF-A0A9D6NBN8-F1
#
_cell.length_a   1.000
_cell.length_b   1.000
_cell.length_c   1.000
_cell.angle_alpha   90.00
_cell.angle_beta   90.00
_cell.angle_gamma   90.00
#
_symmetry.space_group_name_H-M   'P 1'
#
loop_
_entity.id
_entity.type
_entity.pdbx_description
1 polymer ?
#
loop_
_entity_poly.entity_id
_entity_poly.type
_entity_poly.pdbx_seq_one_letter_code
_entity_poly.pdbx_strand_id
1 'polypeptide(L)'
;MEAAAPRWQYLAPRAHPWRRQLYIKGRRLKAFDIWVDMSTNARSVEEAAEDWDLPVEAIREIVAYCETHRQLLDLEAMEEKRRLIAAGVWHGVVSPDR
;
A
#
# COMPACT_ATOMS: atom_id res chain seq x y z
N MET A 1 -15.78 -10.78 -16.13
CA MET A 1 -14.56 -11.59 -16.01
C MET A 1 -14.00 -11.37 -14.62
N GLU A 2 -14.37 -12.21 -13.66
CA GLU A 2 -13.78 -12.17 -12.32
C GLU A 2 -12.42 -12.83 -12.43
N ALA A 3 -11.37 -12.03 -12.62
CA ALA A 3 -10.00 -12.54 -12.57
C ALA A 3 -9.86 -13.22 -11.22
N ALA A 4 -9.64 -14.54 -11.22
CA ALA A 4 -9.43 -15.33 -10.01
C ALA A 4 -8.41 -14.60 -9.15
N ALA A 5 -8.89 -13.91 -8.12
CA ALA A 5 -8.02 -13.09 -7.29
C ALA A 5 -6.96 -14.05 -6.75
N PRO A 6 -5.66 -13.83 -7.00
CA PRO A 6 -4.62 -14.63 -6.40
C PRO A 6 -4.95 -14.83 -4.92
N ARG A 7 -4.90 -16.09 -4.48
CA ARG A 7 -5.33 -16.48 -3.14
C ARG A 7 -4.27 -16.01 -2.16
N TRP A 8 -4.29 -14.72 -1.86
CA TRP A 8 -3.28 -14.05 -1.06
C TRP A 8 -3.25 -14.68 0.34
N GLN A 9 -2.08 -15.21 0.70
CA GLN A 9 -1.88 -15.94 1.93
C GLN A 9 -1.77 -14.98 3.13
N TYR A 10 -1.17 -13.82 2.92
CA TYR A 10 -0.89 -12.80 3.94
C TYR A 10 -1.70 -11.53 3.74
N LEU A 11 -2.26 -11.30 2.56
CA LEU A 11 -3.12 -10.15 2.29
C LEU A 11 -4.62 -10.49 2.36
N ALA A 12 -5.43 -9.57 2.88
CA ALA A 12 -6.87 -9.69 2.95
C ALA A 12 -7.57 -8.36 2.66
N PRO A 13 -8.77 -8.40 2.04
CA PRO A 13 -9.59 -7.21 1.91
C PRO A 13 -10.14 -6.80 3.27
N ARG A 14 -10.33 -5.50 3.45
CA ARG A 14 -10.97 -4.94 4.64
C ARG A 14 -12.09 -4.01 4.20
N ALA A 15 -13.20 -4.02 4.93
CA ALA A 15 -14.27 -3.07 4.71
C ALA A 15 -13.76 -1.64 4.94
N HIS A 16 -13.71 -0.86 3.86
CA HIS A 16 -13.39 0.56 3.89
C HIS A 16 -14.37 1.28 2.95
N PRO A 17 -14.88 2.48 3.31
CA PRO A 17 -15.94 3.16 2.55
C PRO A 17 -15.60 3.47 1.09
N TRP A 18 -14.32 3.53 0.74
CA TRP A 18 -13.86 3.84 -0.61
C TRP A 18 -12.54 3.17 -1.02
N ARG A 19 -11.85 2.51 -0.09
CA ARG A 19 -10.56 1.87 -0.38
C ARG A 19 -10.77 0.42 -0.73
N ARG A 20 -9.99 -0.06 -1.68
CA ARG A 20 -10.02 -1.43 -2.22
C ARG A 20 -8.69 -2.15 -2.06
N GLN A 21 -7.64 -1.45 -1.66
CA GLN A 21 -6.35 -2.07 -1.37
C GLN A 21 -6.42 -3.15 -0.29
N LEU A 22 -5.52 -4.12 -0.39
CA LEU A 22 -5.42 -5.19 0.59
C LEU A 22 -4.56 -4.80 1.80
N TYR A 23 -4.92 -5.37 2.93
CA TYR A 23 -4.27 -5.21 4.22
C TYR A 23 -3.54 -6.49 4.59
N ILE A 24 -2.52 -6.37 5.42
CA ILE A 24 -1.84 -7.53 5.99
C ILE A 24 -2.76 -8.16 7.03
N LYS A 25 -2.98 -9.47 6.91
CA LYS A 25 -3.83 -10.23 7.84
C LYS A 25 -3.35 -10.06 9.28
N GLY A 26 -4.28 -9.79 10.18
CA GLY A 26 -3.99 -9.56 11.59
C GLY A 26 -3.37 -8.19 11.90
N ARG A 27 -3.14 -7.32 10.90
CA ARG A 27 -2.56 -5.98 11.10
C ARG A 27 -3.45 -4.90 10.50
N ARG A 28 -3.28 -3.66 10.96
CA ARG A 28 -3.96 -2.47 10.39
C ARG A 28 -3.15 -1.80 9.27
N LEU A 29 -2.09 -2.48 8.80
CA LEU A 29 -1.13 -1.98 7.82
C LEU A 29 -1.50 -2.41 6.40
N LYS A 30 -1.35 -1.50 5.44
CA LYS A 30 -1.64 -1.74 4.03
C LYS A 30 -0.43 -2.33 3.32
N ALA A 31 -0.65 -3.16 2.30
CA ALA A 31 0.43 -3.64 1.45
C ALA A 31 1.21 -2.47 0.81
N PHE A 32 0.49 -1.44 0.37
CA PHE A 32 1.08 -0.27 -0.27
C PHE A 32 2.03 0.51 0.64
N ASP A 33 1.72 0.65 1.93
CA ASP A 33 2.55 1.41 2.86
C ASP A 33 3.94 0.78 3.02
N ILE A 34 4.00 -0.56 3.11
CA ILE A 34 5.27 -1.30 3.16
C ILE A 34 6.02 -1.16 1.83
N TRP A 35 5.32 -1.31 0.70
CA TRP A 35 5.97 -1.23 -0.60
C TRP A 35 6.59 0.16 -0.88
N VAL A 36 5.90 1.23 -0.48
CA VAL A 36 6.41 2.61 -0.56
C VAL A 36 7.58 2.81 0.41
N ASP A 37 7.48 2.33 1.64
CA ASP A 37 8.57 2.40 2.63
C ASP A 37 9.83 1.68 2.11
N MET A 38 9.68 0.47 1.59
CA MET A 38 10.78 -0.29 0.97
C MET A 38 11.41 0.47 -0.19
N SER A 39 10.58 1.01 -1.09
CA SER A 39 11.05 1.76 -2.26
C SER A 39 11.75 3.05 -1.86
N THR A 40 11.25 3.75 -0.84
CA THR A 40 11.79 5.03 -0.35
C THR A 40 13.12 4.84 0.37
N ASN A 41 13.23 3.76 1.15
CA ASN A 41 14.43 3.46 1.93
C ASN A 41 15.39 2.50 1.20
N ALA A 42 15.11 2.14 -0.06
CA ALA A 42 15.85 1.16 -0.85
C ALA A 42 16.12 -0.16 -0.10
N ARG A 43 15.15 -0.62 0.71
CA ARG A 43 15.30 -1.84 1.51
C ARG A 43 15.08 -3.09 0.69
N SER A 44 15.88 -4.12 0.98
CA SER A 44 15.65 -5.47 0.47
C SER A 44 14.41 -6.11 1.11
N VAL A 45 13.95 -7.22 0.52
CA VAL A 45 12.80 -7.99 1.01
C VAL A 45 13.08 -8.54 2.41
N GLU A 46 14.30 -9.01 2.63
CA GLU A 46 14.78 -9.59 3.89
C GLU A 46 14.87 -8.52 4.99
N GLU A 47 15.41 -7.33 4.69
CA GLU A 47 15.46 -6.23 5.66
C GLU A 47 14.07 -5.72 6.04
N ALA A 48 13.17 -5.62 5.06
CA ALA A 48 11.79 -5.22 5.31
C ALA A 48 11.03 -6.28 6.14
N ALA A 49 11.31 -7.56 5.93
CA ALA A 49 10.76 -8.66 6.72
C ALA A 49 11.14 -8.52 8.20
N GLU A 50 12.43 -8.27 8.47
CA GLU A 50 12.92 -8.06 9.83
C GLU A 50 12.34 -6.80 10.47
N ASP A 51 12.37 -5.65 9.77
CA ASP A 51 11.92 -4.37 10.33
C ASP A 51 10.41 -4.35 10.63
N TRP A 52 9.63 -4.91 9.72
CA TRP A 52 8.18 -4.98 9.88
C TRP A 52 7.75 -6.19 10.70
N ASP A 53 8.66 -7.06 11.16
CA ASP A 53 8.35 -8.32 11.85
C ASP A 53 7.36 -9.17 11.03
N LEU A 54 7.67 -9.38 9.75
CA LEU A 54 6.84 -10.13 8.80
C LEU A 54 7.66 -11.23 8.15
N PRO A 55 7.03 -12.36 7.77
CA PRO A 55 7.75 -13.37 7.00
C PRO A 55 8.13 -12.82 5.62
N VAL A 56 9.29 -13.23 5.11
CA VAL A 56 9.82 -12.85 3.79
C VAL A 56 8.79 -13.10 2.69
N GLU A 57 8.03 -14.20 2.79
CA GLU A 57 6.95 -14.55 1.86
C GLU A 57 5.83 -13.51 1.85
N ALA A 58 5.50 -12.90 2.99
CA ALA A 58 4.51 -11.82 3.04
C ALA A 58 5.02 -10.58 2.32
N ILE A 59 6.30 -10.22 2.49
CA ILE A 59 6.89 -9.08 1.79
C ILE A 59 6.92 -9.32 0.27
N ARG A 60 7.28 -10.52 -0.18
CA ARG A 60 7.21 -10.89 -1.60
C ARG A 60 5.79 -10.80 -2.15
N GLU A 61 4.81 -11.26 -1.38
CA GLU A 61 3.39 -11.16 -1.74
C GLU A 61 2.93 -9.69 -1.85
N ILE A 62 3.37 -8.83 -0.93
CA ILE A 62 3.12 -7.39 -0.95
C ILE A 62 3.69 -6.76 -2.22
N VAL A 63 4.95 -7.05 -2.55
CA VAL A 63 5.60 -6.52 -3.76
C VAL A 63 4.83 -6.96 -5.00
N ALA A 64 4.54 -8.25 -5.13
CA ALA A 64 3.79 -8.79 -6.27
C ALA A 64 2.38 -8.18 -6.38
N TYR A 65 1.68 -7.99 -5.25
CA TYR A 65 0.39 -7.32 -5.22
C TYR A 65 0.50 -5.87 -5.70
N CYS A 66 1.47 -5.12 -5.20
CA CYS A 66 1.62 -3.72 -5.56
C CYS A 66 2.00 -3.54 -7.03
N GLU A 67 2.91 -4.37 -7.55
CA GLU A 67 3.31 -4.33 -8.97
C GLU A 67 2.15 -4.64 -9.92
N THR A 68 1.32 -5.62 -9.57
CA THR A 68 0.16 -6.03 -10.39
C THR A 68 -1.02 -5.06 -10.27
N HIS A 69 -1.14 -4.33 -9.15
CA HIS A 69 -2.27 -3.44 -8.87
C HIS A 69 -1.87 -1.95 -8.87
N ARG A 70 -0.75 -1.56 -9.49
CA ARG A 70 -0.27 -0.15 -9.50
C ARG A 70 -1.33 0.86 -9.91
N GLN A 71 -2.15 0.55 -10.91
CA GLN A 71 -3.24 1.45 -11.36
C GLN A 71 -4.29 1.67 -10.27
N LEU A 72 -4.67 0.63 -9.53
CA LEU A 72 -5.63 0.74 -8.42
C LEU A 72 -5.04 1.62 -7.31
N LEU A 73 -3.78 1.36 -6.95
CA LEU A 73 -3.07 2.08 -5.89
C LEU A 73 -2.92 3.56 -6.20
N ASP A 74 -2.60 3.90 -7.46
CA ASP A 74 -2.49 5.28 -7.92
C ASP A 74 -3.83 6.02 -7.84
N LEU A 75 -4.92 5.41 -8.30
CA LEU A 75 -6.27 5.95 -8.17
C LEU A 75 -6.67 6.17 -6.71
N GLU A 76 -6.36 5.22 -5.84
CA GLU A 76 -6.64 5.35 -4.40
C GLU A 76 -5.79 6.45 -3.75
N ALA A 77 -4.53 6.61 -4.15
CA ALA A 77 -3.65 7.68 -3.65
C ALA A 77 -4.15 9.07 -4.12
N MET A 78 -4.61 9.19 -5.36
CA MET A 78 -5.23 10.42 -5.87
C MET A 78 -6.52 10.78 -5.11
N GLU A 79 -7.39 9.79 -4.87
CA GLU A 79 -8.62 9.99 -4.09
C GLU A 79 -8.31 10.32 -2.62
N GLU A 80 -7.31 9.67 -2.02
CA GLU A 80 -6.82 10.03 -0.68
C GLU A 80 -6.40 11.49 -0.63
N LYS A 81 -5.54 11.90 -1.56
CA LYS A 81 -5.05 13.28 -1.66
C LYS A 81 -6.20 14.27 -1.84
N ARG A 82 -7.16 13.98 -2.74
CA ARG A 82 -8.34 14.81 -2.95
C ARG A 82 -9.14 14.98 -1.67
N ARG A 83 -9.37 13.90 -0.91
CA ARG A 83 -10.10 13.93 0.36
C ARG A 83 -9.35 14.70 1.43
N LEU A 84 -8.02 14.55 1.53
CA LEU A 84 -7.20 15.30 2.48
C LEU A 84 -7.20 16.81 2.18
N ILE A 85 -7.12 17.19 0.90
CA ILE A 85 -7.22 18.59 0.45
C ILE A 85 -8.61 19.14 0.78
N ALA A 86 -9.67 18.41 0.45
CA ALA A 86 -11.05 18.84 0.74
C ALA A 86 -11.33 18.96 2.25
N ALA A 87 -10.68 18.14 3.07
CA ALA A 87 -10.75 18.21 4.53
C ALA A 87 -9.81 19.26 5.15
N GLY A 88 -8.96 19.93 4.36
CA GLY A 88 -8.02 20.95 4.83
C GLY A 88 -6.86 20.43 5.67
N VAL A 89 -6.60 19.12 5.65
CA VAL A 89 -5.57 18.45 6.49
C VAL A 89 -4.34 18.03 5.70
N TRP A 90 -4.27 18.37 4.41
CA TRP A 90 -3.10 18.07 3.59
C TRP A 90 -1.93 18.99 3.96
N HIS A 91 -1.00 18.50 4.78
CA HIS A 91 0.25 19.17 5.12
C HIS A 91 1.39 18.88 4.14
N GLY A 92 1.09 18.49 2.90
CA GLY A 92 2.13 18.34 1.90
C GLY A 92 2.79 19.69 1.67
N VAL A 93 4.13 19.72 1.72
CA VAL A 93 4.89 20.91 1.38
C VAL A 93 4.46 21.35 -0.02
N VAL A 94 3.71 22.45 -0.10
CA VAL A 94 3.68 23.26 -1.32
C VAL A 94 5.09 23.79 -1.40
N SER A 95 5.98 23.15 -2.18
CA SER A 95 7.22 23.83 -2.57
C SER A 95 6.77 25.09 -3.30
N PRO A 96 6.95 26.28 -2.71
CA PRO A 96 6.57 27.49 -3.41
C PRO A 96 7.61 27.71 -4.50
N ASP A 97 7.11 27.80 -5.72
CA ASP A 97 7.74 28.52 -6.83
C ASP A 97 8.98 27.90 -7.49
N ARG A 98 8.91 27.81 -8.82
CA ARG A 98 10.05 27.93 -9.71
C ARG A 98 9.68 28.87 -10.84
#